data_AF-A0AAD9UFV5-F1
#
_entry.id   AF-A0AAD9UFV5-F1
#
_cell.length_a   1.000
_cell.length_b   1.000
_cell.length_c   1.000
_cell.angle_alpha   90.00
_cell.angle_beta   90.00
_cell.angle_gamma   90.00
#
_symmetry.space_group_name_H-M   'P 1'
#
loop_
_entity.id
_entity.type
_entity.pdbx_description
1 polymer ?
#
loop_
_entity_poly.entity_id
_entity_poly.type
_entity_poly.pdbx_seq_one_letter_code
_entity_poly.pdbx_strand_id
1 'polypeptide(L)'
;MMWNDCIQLHAEQSKGCTPRFSVANEWKIGLAWQQSLHCVNCQFKSGMYKLYDEVPTAGRGQKPATTNVALQIGLQDSAISNTKMCYLLTSANVPPPSRRGMQKNANKVTSITAQHTVDDLKQKREKIREINSLCGHEHNAPINISTDVLYNSTSLKNSYGAGQSCSQAIATCIEWLTDRHDIIGFHLENKLCKLGSTLRNRGYDVSCPGHEGCTATIPVDEPISEYRMGREMGLSLAKDNVRVKCVATDGDALGARGIQIIIIVYVTPSGQSKRLKWVHKTCKEYLLK
;
A
#
# COMPACT_ATOMS: atom_id res chain seq x y z
N MET A 1 22.73 26.02 -11.20
CA MET A 1 22.93 24.83 -12.08
C MET A 1 24.42 24.56 -12.02
N MET A 2 24.87 23.40 -11.50
CA MET A 2 26.26 23.16 -11.01
C MET A 2 27.37 23.82 -11.84
N TRP A 3 27.36 23.61 -13.16
CA TRP A 3 28.37 24.14 -14.06
C TRP A 3 28.43 25.66 -14.09
N ASN A 4 27.29 26.34 -14.20
CA ASN A 4 27.22 27.80 -14.22
C ASN A 4 27.73 28.39 -12.90
N ASP A 5 27.33 27.78 -11.79
CA ASP A 5 27.70 28.22 -10.44
C ASP A 5 29.23 28.04 -10.23
N CYS A 6 29.80 26.93 -10.71
CA CYS A 6 31.24 26.67 -10.66
C CYS A 6 32.06 27.62 -11.57
N ILE A 7 31.56 27.94 -12.75
CA ILE A 7 32.20 28.90 -13.67
C ILE A 7 32.27 30.28 -13.02
N GLN A 8 31.17 30.74 -12.41
CA GLN A 8 31.12 32.03 -11.71
C GLN A 8 32.11 32.07 -10.54
N LEU A 9 32.06 31.07 -9.65
CA LEU A 9 32.97 30.98 -8.50
C LEU A 9 34.45 30.91 -8.92
N HIS A 10 34.76 30.21 -10.01
CA HIS A 10 36.13 30.18 -10.54
C HIS A 10 36.58 31.53 -11.08
N ALA A 11 35.71 32.25 -11.82
CA ALA A 11 36.05 33.57 -12.35
C ALA A 11 36.36 34.58 -11.22
N GLU A 12 35.68 34.46 -10.09
CA GLU A 12 35.91 35.27 -8.89
C GLU A 12 37.23 34.91 -8.19
N GLN A 13 37.51 33.61 -8.01
CA GLN A 13 38.63 33.12 -7.20
C GLN A 13 39.94 32.92 -7.97
N SER A 14 39.88 32.72 -9.29
CA SER A 14 41.02 32.38 -10.15
C SER A 14 41.07 33.30 -11.36
N LYS A 15 41.25 34.60 -11.10
CA LYS A 15 41.34 35.64 -12.13
C LYS A 15 42.46 35.33 -13.13
N GLY A 16 42.13 35.38 -14.43
CA GLY A 16 43.08 35.15 -15.52
C GLY A 16 43.30 33.68 -15.90
N CYS A 17 42.67 32.72 -15.20
CA CYS A 17 42.69 31.32 -15.61
C CYS A 17 41.57 31.04 -16.62
N THR A 18 41.89 30.36 -17.73
CA THR A 18 40.87 29.81 -18.64
C THR A 18 40.28 28.54 -18.01
N PRO A 19 38.98 28.51 -17.67
CA PRO A 19 38.40 27.39 -16.93
C PRO A 19 38.37 26.13 -17.79
N ARG A 20 39.02 25.06 -17.30
CA ARG A 20 38.85 23.70 -17.82
C ARG A 20 38.51 22.78 -16.67
N PHE A 21 37.22 22.48 -16.49
CA PHE A 21 36.76 21.69 -15.36
C PHE A 21 36.79 20.19 -15.66
N SER A 22 37.08 19.41 -14.63
CA SER A 22 36.83 17.97 -14.58
C SER A 22 36.28 17.58 -13.21
N VAL A 23 35.63 16.41 -13.13
CA VAL A 23 35.06 15.91 -11.88
C VAL A 23 36.20 15.60 -10.91
N ALA A 24 36.19 16.25 -9.75
CA ALA A 24 37.16 16.02 -8.69
C ALA A 24 36.75 14.87 -7.77
N ASN A 25 35.50 14.90 -7.31
CA ASN A 25 34.92 13.88 -6.43
C ASN A 25 33.51 13.60 -6.89
N GLU A 26 33.11 12.35 -6.73
CA GLU A 26 31.78 11.89 -7.04
C GLU A 26 31.29 10.95 -5.93
N TRP A 27 30.09 11.21 -5.41
CA TRP A 27 29.46 10.40 -4.39
C TRP A 27 28.09 9.92 -4.88
N LYS A 28 27.92 8.59 -4.96
CA LYS A 28 26.64 7.96 -5.28
C LYS A 28 25.77 7.68 -4.06
N ILE A 29 24.50 8.05 -4.12
CA ILE A 29 23.48 7.80 -3.08
C ILE A 29 22.28 7.11 -3.74
N GLY A 30 22.29 5.78 -3.72
CA GLY A 30 21.28 5.00 -4.45
C GLY A 30 21.41 5.24 -5.95
N LEU A 31 20.39 5.83 -6.59
CA LEU A 31 20.40 6.25 -8.00
C LEU A 31 20.85 7.70 -8.21
N ALA A 32 21.09 8.46 -7.15
CA ALA A 32 21.42 9.87 -7.23
C ALA A 32 22.92 10.12 -7.06
N TRP A 33 23.41 11.25 -7.55
CA TRP A 33 24.84 11.61 -7.51
C TRP A 33 25.07 12.97 -6.88
N GLN A 34 26.18 13.09 -6.17
CA GLN A 34 26.78 14.37 -5.80
C GLN A 34 28.12 14.49 -6.48
N GLN A 35 28.44 15.67 -6.99
CA GLN A 35 29.69 15.91 -7.71
C GLN A 35 30.34 17.22 -7.26
N SER A 36 31.67 17.23 -7.18
CA SER A 36 32.47 18.44 -7.08
C SER A 36 33.35 18.54 -8.32
N LEU A 37 33.56 19.75 -8.82
CA LEU A 37 34.45 20.03 -9.94
C LEU A 37 35.78 20.60 -9.45
N HIS A 38 36.84 20.37 -10.21
CA HIS A 38 38.08 21.13 -10.09
C HIS A 38 38.52 21.65 -11.44
N CYS A 39 39.25 22.75 -11.43
CA CYS A 39 39.93 23.23 -12.62
C CYS A 39 41.22 22.43 -12.83
N VAL A 40 41.48 22.01 -14.06
CA VAL A 40 42.74 21.33 -14.44
C VAL A 40 43.89 22.34 -14.56
N ASN A 41 43.57 23.60 -14.84
CA ASN A 41 44.54 24.66 -15.12
C ASN A 41 44.95 25.46 -13.87
N CYS A 42 44.21 25.34 -12.76
CA CYS A 42 44.52 26.04 -11.51
C CYS A 42 44.10 25.19 -10.30
N GLN A 43 44.29 25.71 -9.08
CA GLN A 43 43.98 24.99 -7.84
C GLN A 43 42.51 25.09 -7.39
N PHE A 44 41.63 25.67 -8.21
CA PHE A 44 40.22 25.81 -7.87
C PHE A 44 39.53 24.45 -7.71
N LYS A 45 38.80 24.29 -6.61
CA LYS A 45 37.92 23.15 -6.32
C LYS A 45 36.58 23.67 -5.82
N SER A 46 35.50 23.17 -6.39
CA SER A 46 34.15 23.54 -5.97
C SER A 46 33.75 22.77 -4.71
N GLY A 47 32.70 23.26 -4.05
CA GLY A 47 31.95 22.46 -3.08
C GLY A 47 31.27 21.26 -3.75
N MET A 48 30.73 20.35 -2.93
CA MET A 48 29.95 19.22 -3.40
C MET A 48 28.52 19.66 -3.76
N TYR A 49 28.12 19.46 -5.01
CA TYR A 49 26.78 19.77 -5.51
C TYR A 49 25.92 18.51 -5.55
N LYS A 50 24.68 18.62 -5.08
CA LYS A 50 23.67 17.57 -5.24
C LYS A 50 23.06 17.68 -6.63
N LEU A 51 23.12 16.61 -7.42
CA LEU A 51 22.50 16.54 -8.75
C LEU A 51 21.07 15.98 -8.67
N TYR A 52 20.41 16.19 -7.55
CA TYR A 52 19.10 15.64 -7.24
C TYR A 52 18.40 16.51 -6.22
N ASP A 53 17.06 16.46 -6.24
CA ASP A 53 16.23 17.08 -5.21
C ASP A 53 16.10 16.18 -4.00
N GLU A 54 16.07 16.80 -2.82
CA GLU A 54 15.89 16.10 -1.56
C GLU A 54 14.44 16.10 -1.13
N VAL A 55 13.96 14.94 -0.66
CA VAL A 55 12.67 14.89 0.02
C VAL A 55 12.86 15.46 1.43
N PRO A 56 12.03 16.44 1.85
CA PRO A 56 12.10 16.98 3.20
C PRO A 56 11.90 15.89 4.26
N THR A 57 12.75 15.88 5.28
CA THR A 57 12.62 14.98 6.44
C THR A 57 12.86 15.77 7.73
N ALA A 58 12.06 15.49 8.76
CA ALA A 58 12.18 16.17 10.07
C ALA A 58 13.42 15.73 10.87
N GLY A 59 13.97 14.55 10.59
CA GLY A 59 15.13 14.00 11.32
C GLY A 59 16.47 14.59 10.88
N ARG A 60 17.44 14.56 11.81
CA ARG A 60 18.85 14.88 11.52
C ARG A 60 19.47 13.77 10.65
N GLY A 61 20.20 14.16 9.61
CA GLY A 61 20.94 13.22 8.76
C GLY A 61 20.81 13.54 7.27
N GLN A 62 21.32 12.64 6.45
CA GLN A 62 21.24 12.75 4.99
C GLN A 62 19.79 12.58 4.53
N LYS A 63 19.28 13.58 3.82
CA LYS A 63 17.92 13.52 3.25
C LYS A 63 17.91 12.59 2.03
N PRO A 64 16.84 11.79 1.85
CA PRO A 64 16.75 10.90 0.71
C PRO A 64 16.55 11.69 -0.59
N ALA A 65 17.24 11.26 -1.64
CA ALA A 65 17.02 11.78 -2.99
C ALA A 65 15.62 11.41 -3.50
N THR A 66 14.94 12.36 -4.15
CA THR A 66 13.61 12.19 -4.73
C THR A 66 13.56 11.00 -5.68
N THR A 67 14.59 10.79 -6.50
CA THR A 67 14.69 9.66 -7.44
C THR A 67 14.65 8.29 -6.75
N ASN A 68 15.26 8.17 -5.57
CA ASN A 68 15.25 6.92 -4.81
C ASN A 68 13.88 6.60 -4.20
N VAL A 69 13.10 7.63 -3.87
CA VAL A 69 11.74 7.48 -3.36
C VAL A 69 10.76 7.24 -4.51
N ALA A 70 10.88 8.01 -5.59
CA ALA A 70 10.09 7.86 -6.81
C ALA A 70 10.21 6.46 -7.41
N LEU A 71 11.42 5.87 -7.42
CA LEU A 71 11.62 4.49 -7.83
C LEU A 71 10.70 3.54 -7.04
N GLN A 72 10.60 3.71 -5.72
CA GLN A 72 9.79 2.81 -4.90
C GLN A 72 8.29 3.01 -5.10
N ILE A 73 7.84 4.24 -5.38
CA ILE A 73 6.46 4.51 -5.80
C ILE A 73 6.16 3.75 -7.10
N GLY A 74 7.04 3.88 -8.11
CA GLY A 74 6.88 3.15 -9.37
C GLY A 74 6.93 1.63 -9.20
N LEU A 75 7.75 1.13 -8.28
CA LEU A 75 7.84 -0.31 -8.00
C LEU A 75 6.58 -0.86 -7.32
N GLN A 76 5.83 -0.07 -6.56
CA GLN A 76 4.57 -0.50 -5.93
C GLN A 76 3.49 -0.85 -6.95
N ASP A 77 3.46 -0.14 -8.08
CA ASP A 77 2.50 -0.38 -9.17
C ASP A 77 3.01 -1.45 -10.16
N SER A 78 4.21 -2.00 -9.94
CA SER A 78 4.85 -2.96 -10.83
C SER A 78 4.94 -4.34 -10.19
N ALA A 79 4.93 -5.38 -11.02
CA ALA A 79 5.25 -6.75 -10.57
C ALA A 79 6.77 -6.99 -10.35
N ILE A 80 7.57 -5.93 -10.23
CA ILE A 80 9.04 -5.99 -10.13
C ILE A 80 9.47 -5.81 -8.68
N SER A 81 10.16 -6.81 -8.14
CA SER A 81 10.75 -6.71 -6.80
C SER A 81 12.04 -5.89 -6.81
N ASN A 82 12.44 -5.37 -5.63
CA ASN A 82 13.73 -4.69 -5.45
C ASN A 82 14.92 -5.52 -5.98
N THR A 83 14.88 -6.85 -5.82
CA THR A 83 15.90 -7.76 -6.36
C THR A 83 15.95 -7.74 -7.89
N LYS A 84 14.79 -7.85 -8.55
CA LYS A 84 14.71 -7.78 -10.01
C LYS A 84 15.13 -6.42 -10.52
N MET A 85 14.78 -5.34 -9.81
CA MET A 85 15.21 -3.99 -10.18
C MET A 85 16.74 -3.83 -10.10
N CYS A 86 17.41 -4.40 -9.08
CA CYS A 86 18.87 -4.41 -9.06
C CYS A 86 19.46 -5.12 -10.29
N TYR A 87 18.87 -6.23 -10.75
CA TYR A 87 19.33 -6.89 -11.96
C TYR A 87 19.15 -6.02 -13.20
N LEU A 88 17.98 -5.40 -13.39
CA LEU A 88 17.72 -4.51 -14.51
C LEU A 88 18.71 -3.34 -14.57
N LEU A 89 18.97 -2.70 -13.43
CA LEU A 89 19.95 -1.61 -13.33
C LEU A 89 21.36 -2.08 -13.69
N THR A 90 21.76 -3.25 -13.18
CA THR A 90 23.08 -3.83 -13.48
C THR A 90 23.21 -4.14 -14.97
N SER A 91 22.17 -4.73 -15.58
CA SER A 91 22.14 -5.01 -17.03
C SER A 91 22.19 -3.73 -17.88
N ALA A 92 21.65 -2.63 -17.38
CA ALA A 92 21.72 -1.30 -18.01
C ALA A 92 23.05 -0.57 -17.72
N ASN A 93 24.03 -1.23 -17.12
CA ASN A 93 25.30 -0.63 -16.67
C ASN A 93 25.12 0.55 -15.70
N VAL A 94 24.04 0.54 -14.92
CA VAL A 94 23.76 1.51 -13.86
C VAL A 94 24.06 0.84 -12.51
N PRO A 95 25.02 1.33 -11.71
CA PRO A 95 25.31 0.71 -10.42
C PRO A 95 24.06 0.74 -9.52
N PRO A 96 23.55 -0.41 -9.05
CA PRO A 96 22.28 -0.44 -8.34
C PRO A 96 22.40 0.11 -6.91
N PRO A 97 21.33 0.66 -6.34
CA PRO A 97 21.26 0.93 -4.91
C PRO A 97 21.41 -0.36 -4.10
N SER A 98 21.79 -0.24 -2.82
CA SER A 98 21.81 -1.41 -1.94
C SER A 98 20.38 -1.95 -1.71
N ARG A 99 20.21 -3.27 -1.73
CA ARG A 99 18.91 -3.92 -1.46
C ARG A 99 18.31 -3.49 -0.12
N ARG A 100 19.15 -3.35 0.91
CA ARG A 100 18.74 -2.85 2.24
C ARG A 100 18.21 -1.41 2.18
N GLY A 101 18.88 -0.54 1.42
CA GLY A 101 18.44 0.84 1.21
C GLY A 101 17.11 0.91 0.47
N MET A 102 16.96 0.13 -0.61
CA MET A 102 15.70 0.02 -1.36
C MET A 102 14.56 -0.48 -0.48
N GLN A 103 14.79 -1.53 0.32
CA GLN A 103 13.78 -2.05 1.23
C GLN A 103 13.36 -1.02 2.30
N LYS A 104 14.31 -0.25 2.83
CA LYS A 104 13.98 0.84 3.77
C LYS A 104 13.07 1.89 3.12
N ASN A 105 13.35 2.27 1.89
CA ASN A 105 12.50 3.21 1.16
C ASN A 105 11.13 2.59 0.82
N ALA A 106 11.10 1.32 0.40
CA ALA A 106 9.86 0.58 0.13
C ALA A 106 8.93 0.61 1.35
N ASN A 107 9.47 0.35 2.54
CA ASN A 107 8.68 0.35 3.78
C ASN A 107 8.09 1.74 4.08
N LYS A 108 8.86 2.82 3.86
CA LYS A 108 8.37 4.20 4.05
C LYS A 108 7.25 4.55 3.08
N VAL A 109 7.46 4.26 1.79
CA VAL A 109 6.43 4.52 0.77
C VAL A 109 5.18 3.69 1.09
N THR A 110 5.33 2.41 1.43
CA THR A 110 4.20 1.53 1.78
C THR A 110 3.39 2.03 2.97
N SER A 111 4.02 2.55 4.02
CA SER A 111 3.27 3.14 5.14
C SER A 111 2.45 4.36 4.75
N ILE A 112 2.97 5.19 3.84
CA ILE A 112 2.27 6.39 3.34
C ILE A 112 1.14 5.97 2.40
N THR A 113 1.41 5.04 1.49
CA THR A 113 0.40 4.48 0.57
C THR A 113 -0.77 3.87 1.35
N ALA A 114 -0.49 3.09 2.39
CA ALA A 114 -1.55 2.48 3.21
C ALA A 114 -2.44 3.54 3.88
N GLN A 115 -1.86 4.64 4.38
CA GLN A 115 -2.64 5.75 4.92
C GLN A 115 -3.51 6.40 3.85
N HIS A 116 -2.94 6.70 2.68
CA HIS A 116 -3.72 7.24 1.56
C HIS A 116 -4.82 6.30 1.08
N THR A 117 -4.63 4.98 1.15
CA THR A 117 -5.68 4.01 0.83
C THR A 117 -6.85 4.12 1.80
N VAL A 118 -6.60 4.27 3.11
CA VAL A 118 -7.68 4.45 4.09
C VAL A 118 -8.48 5.72 3.81
N ASP A 119 -7.80 6.81 3.48
CA ASP A 119 -8.43 8.08 3.16
C ASP A 119 -9.21 8.01 1.83
N ASP A 120 -8.65 7.35 0.81
CA ASP A 120 -9.29 7.12 -0.49
C ASP A 120 -10.57 6.28 -0.37
N LEU A 121 -10.55 5.19 0.41
CA LEU A 121 -11.74 4.39 0.68
C LEU A 121 -12.84 5.23 1.34
N LYS A 122 -12.48 6.08 2.30
CA LYS A 122 -13.43 6.96 2.97
C LYS A 122 -14.05 7.97 2.00
N GLN A 123 -13.23 8.58 1.14
CA GLN A 123 -13.70 9.52 0.11
C GLN A 123 -14.63 8.84 -0.90
N LYS A 124 -14.29 7.62 -1.35
CA LYS A 124 -15.15 6.81 -2.23
C LYS A 124 -16.50 6.50 -1.59
N ARG A 125 -16.52 6.11 -0.32
CA ARG A 125 -17.76 5.88 0.44
C ARG A 125 -18.62 7.13 0.53
N GLU A 126 -18.03 8.30 0.77
CA GLU A 126 -18.77 9.56 0.79
C GLU A 126 -19.35 9.90 -0.58
N LYS A 127 -18.52 9.79 -1.62
CA LYS A 127 -18.95 10.06 -3.00
C LYS A 127 -20.12 9.18 -3.43
N ILE A 128 -20.16 7.92 -3.01
CA ILE A 128 -21.30 7.03 -3.29
C ILE A 128 -22.59 7.53 -2.62
N ARG A 129 -22.49 8.06 -1.41
CA ARG A 129 -23.62 8.67 -0.70
C ARG A 129 -24.08 9.96 -1.40
N GLU A 130 -23.16 10.76 -1.92
CA GLU A 130 -23.48 11.92 -2.76
C GLU A 130 -24.18 11.50 -4.06
N ILE A 131 -23.69 10.45 -4.73
CA ILE A 131 -24.29 9.91 -5.96
C ILE A 131 -25.73 9.44 -5.70
N ASN A 132 -25.99 8.78 -4.57
CA ASN A 132 -27.37 8.42 -4.19
C ASN A 132 -28.30 9.65 -4.17
N SER A 133 -27.87 10.76 -3.58
CA SER A 133 -28.64 12.01 -3.58
C SER A 133 -28.87 12.54 -4.99
N LEU A 134 -27.84 12.49 -5.85
CA LEU A 134 -27.93 12.93 -7.25
C LEU A 134 -28.88 12.06 -8.09
N CYS A 135 -28.96 10.77 -7.77
CA CYS A 135 -29.91 9.83 -8.37
C CYS A 135 -31.34 9.97 -7.80
N GLY A 136 -31.60 10.93 -6.91
CA GLY A 136 -32.91 11.15 -6.30
C GLY A 136 -33.26 10.17 -5.17
N HIS A 137 -32.28 9.42 -4.65
CA HIS A 137 -32.43 8.58 -3.48
C HIS A 137 -32.10 9.35 -2.19
N GLU A 138 -32.48 8.81 -1.04
CA GLU A 138 -31.96 9.30 0.23
C GLU A 138 -30.43 9.22 0.24
N HIS A 139 -29.76 10.21 0.82
CA HIS A 139 -28.29 10.26 0.87
C HIS A 139 -27.65 8.99 1.47
N ASN A 140 -28.32 8.36 2.43
CA ASN A 140 -27.90 7.10 3.07
C ASN A 140 -28.66 5.88 2.54
N ALA A 141 -29.20 5.95 1.32
CA ALA A 141 -29.89 4.83 0.71
C ALA A 141 -28.95 3.61 0.61
N PRO A 142 -29.48 2.40 0.86
CA PRO A 142 -28.66 1.21 0.89
C PRO A 142 -28.22 0.81 -0.52
N ILE A 143 -26.92 0.51 -0.68
CA ILE A 143 -26.31 0.14 -1.96
C ILE A 143 -26.18 -1.39 -2.11
N ASN A 144 -26.06 -1.85 -3.35
CA ASN A 144 -25.65 -3.23 -3.62
C ASN A 144 -24.12 -3.30 -3.66
N ILE A 145 -23.57 -4.40 -3.16
CA ILE A 145 -22.13 -4.66 -3.20
C ILE A 145 -21.86 -6.08 -3.70
N SER A 146 -20.65 -6.32 -4.21
CA SER A 146 -20.09 -7.65 -4.36
C SER A 146 -18.86 -7.80 -3.48
N THR A 147 -18.65 -8.99 -2.95
CA THR A 147 -17.45 -9.31 -2.17
C THR A 147 -16.81 -10.57 -2.69
N ASP A 148 -15.47 -10.55 -2.70
CA ASP A 148 -14.65 -11.68 -3.08
C ASP A 148 -13.42 -11.76 -2.17
N VAL A 149 -12.82 -12.93 -2.08
CA VAL A 149 -11.65 -13.23 -1.24
C VAL A 149 -10.56 -13.87 -2.07
N LEU A 150 -9.43 -13.19 -2.16
CA LEU A 150 -8.23 -13.72 -2.78
C LEU A 150 -7.31 -14.35 -1.72
N TYR A 151 -7.08 -15.64 -1.84
CA TYR A 151 -6.10 -16.38 -1.04
C TYR A 151 -4.72 -16.33 -1.69
N ASN A 152 -3.67 -16.22 -0.88
CA ASN A 152 -2.29 -16.21 -1.39
C ASN A 152 -1.77 -17.60 -1.79
N SER A 153 -2.55 -18.65 -1.58
CA SER A 153 -2.28 -20.02 -2.00
C SER A 153 -3.34 -20.52 -2.96
N THR A 154 -2.93 -21.14 -4.06
CA THR A 154 -3.84 -21.78 -5.02
C THR A 154 -4.39 -23.11 -4.54
N SER A 155 -3.75 -23.74 -3.54
CA SER A 155 -4.28 -24.92 -2.86
C SER A 155 -4.73 -24.56 -1.45
N LEU A 156 -5.94 -24.98 -1.07
CA LEU A 156 -6.38 -25.03 0.32
C LEU A 156 -5.85 -26.28 1.05
N LYS A 157 -5.34 -27.25 0.28
CA LYS A 157 -4.80 -28.52 0.77
C LYS A 157 -3.33 -28.35 1.19
N ASN A 158 -3.03 -28.74 2.41
CA ASN A 158 -1.67 -28.95 2.89
C ASN A 158 -1.27 -30.42 2.65
N SER A 159 -0.15 -30.65 1.97
CA SER A 159 0.39 -31.99 1.69
C SER A 159 0.94 -32.70 2.94
N TYR A 160 1.25 -31.94 4.00
CA TYR A 160 2.01 -32.40 5.16
C TYR A 160 1.17 -32.47 6.45
N GLY A 161 -0.15 -32.25 6.41
CA GLY A 161 -1.02 -32.41 7.58
C GLY A 161 -2.37 -31.70 7.50
N ALA A 162 -3.16 -31.79 8.58
CA ALA A 162 -4.41 -31.05 8.73
C ALA A 162 -4.12 -29.56 8.95
N GLY A 163 -4.47 -28.71 7.98
CA GLY A 163 -4.32 -27.26 8.07
C GLY A 163 -4.48 -26.59 6.71
N GLN A 164 -4.86 -25.31 6.72
CA GLN A 164 -4.92 -24.49 5.51
C GLN A 164 -3.50 -24.06 5.12
N SER A 165 -3.07 -24.34 3.90
CA SER A 165 -1.77 -23.91 3.35
C SER A 165 -1.67 -22.40 3.10
N CYS A 166 -2.80 -21.70 3.19
CA CYS A 166 -2.87 -20.26 3.01
C CYS A 166 -2.34 -19.52 4.25
N SER A 167 -1.46 -18.55 4.03
CA SER A 167 -0.94 -17.69 5.11
C SER A 167 -1.56 -16.30 5.12
N GLN A 168 -2.17 -15.88 4.01
CA GLN A 168 -2.75 -14.55 3.84
C GLN A 168 -3.95 -14.59 2.92
N ALA A 169 -5.00 -13.84 3.25
CA ALA A 169 -6.14 -13.63 2.37
C ALA A 169 -6.59 -12.17 2.39
N ILE A 170 -6.99 -11.67 1.23
CA ILE A 170 -7.49 -10.32 1.05
C ILE A 170 -8.94 -10.41 0.58
N ALA A 171 -9.85 -9.91 1.41
CA ALA A 171 -11.23 -9.71 1.02
C ALA A 171 -11.41 -8.30 0.46
N THR A 172 -12.17 -8.16 -0.62
CA THR A 172 -12.54 -6.86 -1.20
C THR A 172 -14.06 -6.71 -1.24
N CYS A 173 -14.49 -5.45 -1.22
CA CYS A 173 -15.88 -5.05 -1.32
C CYS A 173 -16.00 -4.00 -2.42
N ILE A 174 -16.84 -4.28 -3.40
CA ILE A 174 -17.00 -3.51 -4.62
C ILE A 174 -18.45 -3.01 -4.70
N GLU A 175 -18.65 -1.77 -5.09
CA GLU A 175 -19.98 -1.15 -5.21
C GLU A 175 -20.65 -1.43 -6.57
N TRP A 176 -21.99 -1.45 -6.57
CA TRP A 176 -22.84 -1.65 -7.75
C TRP A 176 -23.84 -0.50 -7.97
N LEU A 177 -23.49 0.70 -7.52
CA LEU A 177 -24.23 1.93 -7.79
C LEU A 177 -23.73 2.62 -9.07
N THR A 178 -22.42 2.55 -9.34
CA THR A 178 -21.80 3.21 -10.49
C THR A 178 -21.19 2.20 -11.46
N ASP A 179 -21.04 2.60 -12.72
CA ASP A 179 -20.37 1.79 -13.76
C ASP A 179 -18.87 1.61 -13.51
N ARG A 180 -18.29 2.34 -12.56
CA ARG A 180 -16.86 2.22 -12.22
C ARG A 180 -16.57 1.02 -11.34
N HIS A 181 -17.56 0.56 -10.58
CA HIS A 181 -17.41 -0.52 -9.60
C HIS A 181 -16.20 -0.28 -8.69
N ASP A 182 -16.20 0.86 -8.00
CA ASP A 182 -15.12 1.23 -7.12
C ASP A 182 -14.98 0.24 -5.93
N ILE A 183 -13.74 -0.05 -5.54
CA ILE A 183 -13.47 -0.78 -4.29
C ILE A 183 -13.76 0.18 -3.13
N ILE A 184 -14.73 -0.18 -2.29
CA ILE A 184 -15.18 0.60 -1.13
C ILE A 184 -14.78 -0.01 0.19
N GLY A 185 -14.18 -1.20 0.18
CA GLY A 185 -13.64 -1.82 1.38
C GLY A 185 -12.70 -2.95 1.04
N PHE A 186 -11.76 -3.20 1.93
CA PHE A 186 -10.98 -4.42 1.90
C PHE A 186 -10.58 -4.79 3.34
N HIS A 187 -10.23 -6.06 3.53
CA HIS A 187 -9.67 -6.56 4.78
C HIS A 187 -8.60 -7.60 4.49
N LEU A 188 -7.48 -7.55 5.22
CA LEU A 188 -6.38 -8.51 5.10
C LEU A 188 -6.30 -9.38 6.36
N GLU A 189 -6.51 -10.67 6.19
CA GLU A 189 -6.10 -11.67 7.17
C GLU A 189 -4.66 -12.10 6.86
N ASN A 190 -3.78 -11.96 7.85
CA ASN A 190 -2.35 -12.24 7.72
C ASN A 190 -1.86 -13.02 8.93
N LYS A 191 -1.27 -14.19 8.69
CA LYS A 191 -0.61 -15.02 9.72
C LYS A 191 0.86 -14.68 9.88
N LEU A 192 1.44 -13.95 8.93
CA LEU A 192 2.88 -13.76 8.85
C LEU A 192 3.34 -12.62 9.76
N CYS A 193 4.22 -12.95 10.71
CA CYS A 193 4.98 -11.97 11.45
C CYS A 193 6.47 -12.32 11.51
N LYS A 194 7.28 -11.56 10.76
CA LYS A 194 8.74 -11.76 10.73
C LYS A 194 9.39 -11.46 12.08
N LEU A 195 8.91 -10.43 12.78
CA LEU A 195 9.42 -10.07 14.10
C LEU A 195 9.13 -11.19 15.11
N GLY A 196 7.88 -11.66 15.18
CA GLY A 196 7.51 -12.78 16.04
C GLY A 196 8.31 -14.05 15.73
N SER A 197 8.50 -14.38 14.45
CA SER A 197 9.37 -15.51 14.06
C SER A 197 10.82 -15.33 14.52
N THR A 198 11.37 -14.12 14.38
CA THR A 198 12.74 -13.82 14.82
C THR A 198 12.89 -13.95 16.33
N LEU A 199 11.89 -13.49 17.10
CA LEU A 199 11.89 -13.57 18.56
C LEU A 199 11.78 -15.03 19.03
N ARG A 200 10.90 -15.84 18.44
CA ARG A 200 10.83 -17.28 18.73
C ARG A 200 12.13 -18.01 18.42
N ASN A 201 12.78 -17.69 17.30
CA ASN A 201 14.09 -18.26 16.95
C ASN A 201 15.21 -17.87 17.94
N ARG A 202 15.03 -16.80 18.72
CA ARG A 202 15.93 -16.39 19.80
C ARG A 202 15.55 -16.98 21.16
N GLY A 203 14.52 -17.82 21.22
CA GLY A 203 14.05 -18.47 22.44
C GLY A 203 13.05 -17.65 23.26
N TYR A 204 12.54 -16.52 22.73
CA TYR A 204 11.48 -15.78 23.41
C TYR A 204 10.13 -16.44 23.17
N ASP A 205 9.34 -16.58 24.23
CA ASP A 205 7.95 -17.01 24.14
C ASP A 205 7.07 -15.84 23.70
N VAL A 206 6.79 -15.77 22.40
CA VAL A 206 5.94 -14.74 21.81
C VAL A 206 4.84 -15.34 20.95
N SER A 207 3.61 -14.95 21.26
CA SER A 207 2.42 -15.30 20.47
C SER A 207 2.07 -14.18 19.48
N CYS A 208 1.54 -14.57 18.34
CA CYS A 208 1.04 -13.67 17.30
C CYS A 208 -0.45 -13.99 17.07
N PRO A 209 -1.35 -12.99 16.99
CA PRO A 209 -1.14 -11.56 17.23
C PRO A 209 -0.93 -11.24 18.72
N GLY A 210 -0.37 -10.07 19.05
CA GLY A 210 -0.35 -9.58 20.44
C GLY A 210 0.93 -8.93 20.95
N HIS A 211 2.07 -9.09 20.26
CA HIS A 211 3.32 -8.42 20.65
C HIS A 211 3.51 -7.07 19.93
N GLU A 212 4.34 -6.19 20.50
CA GLU A 212 4.67 -4.91 19.88
C GLU A 212 5.29 -5.11 18.48
N GLY A 213 4.82 -4.35 17.49
CA GLY A 213 5.26 -4.49 16.10
C GLY A 213 4.80 -5.77 15.40
N CYS A 214 3.82 -6.49 15.94
CA CYS A 214 3.24 -7.65 15.28
C CYS A 214 2.48 -7.23 14.02
N THR A 215 2.73 -7.96 12.93
CA THR A 215 2.07 -7.75 11.64
C THR A 215 0.98 -8.79 11.36
N ALA A 216 0.91 -9.85 12.16
CA ALA A 216 -0.14 -10.85 12.02
C ALA A 216 -1.46 -10.27 12.55
N THR A 217 -2.55 -10.47 11.81
CA THR A 217 -3.90 -10.10 12.23
C THR A 217 -4.65 -11.28 12.85
N ILE A 218 -4.21 -12.51 12.55
CA ILE A 218 -4.76 -13.75 13.12
C ILE A 218 -3.63 -14.70 13.54
N PRO A 219 -3.87 -15.61 14.51
CA PRO A 219 -2.95 -16.68 14.88
C PRO A 219 -2.59 -17.60 13.71
N VAL A 220 -1.44 -18.26 13.83
CA VAL A 220 -0.91 -19.15 12.76
C VAL A 220 -1.79 -20.39 12.59
N ASP A 221 -2.27 -20.93 13.70
CA ASP A 221 -3.12 -22.11 13.82
C ASP A 221 -4.60 -21.82 13.53
N GLU A 222 -5.03 -20.55 13.59
CA GLU A 222 -6.41 -20.18 13.33
C GLU A 222 -6.72 -20.20 11.82
N PRO A 223 -7.80 -20.84 11.34
CA PRO A 223 -8.15 -20.83 9.92
C PRO A 223 -8.56 -19.43 9.45
N ILE A 224 -8.19 -19.10 8.21
CA ILE A 224 -8.67 -17.88 7.55
C ILE A 224 -10.16 -18.03 7.32
N SER A 225 -10.93 -16.98 7.59
CA SER A 225 -12.40 -17.06 7.62
C SER A 225 -13.03 -15.92 6.84
N GLU A 226 -13.67 -16.23 5.71
CA GLU A 226 -14.43 -15.24 4.93
C GLU A 226 -15.52 -14.55 5.75
N TYR A 227 -16.16 -15.27 6.67
CA TYR A 227 -17.12 -14.69 7.60
C TYR A 227 -16.53 -13.55 8.43
N ARG A 228 -15.30 -13.72 8.94
CA ARG A 228 -14.62 -12.71 9.78
C ARG A 228 -14.19 -11.53 8.93
N MET A 229 -13.60 -11.79 7.77
CA MET A 229 -13.27 -10.73 6.81
C MET A 229 -14.50 -9.92 6.40
N GLY A 230 -15.61 -10.61 6.09
CA GLY A 230 -16.90 -9.98 5.81
C GLY A 230 -17.40 -9.14 6.98
N ARG A 231 -17.32 -9.66 8.21
CA ARG A 231 -17.69 -8.90 9.42
C ARG A 231 -16.85 -7.64 9.59
N GLU A 232 -15.53 -7.71 9.45
CA GLU A 232 -14.65 -6.54 9.59
C GLU A 232 -14.87 -5.50 8.48
N MET A 233 -15.09 -5.94 7.23
CA MET A 233 -15.50 -5.04 6.16
C MET A 233 -16.85 -4.38 6.46
N GLY A 234 -17.84 -5.15 6.94
CA GLY A 234 -19.14 -4.64 7.36
C GLY A 234 -19.04 -3.59 8.47
N LEU A 235 -18.16 -3.80 9.46
CA LEU A 235 -17.85 -2.81 10.51
C LEU A 235 -17.25 -1.54 9.91
N SER A 236 -16.32 -1.67 8.97
CA SER A 236 -15.73 -0.52 8.30
C SER A 236 -16.75 0.29 7.49
N LEU A 237 -17.68 -0.37 6.80
CA LEU A 237 -18.75 0.31 6.04
C LEU A 237 -19.75 0.99 6.98
N ALA A 238 -20.15 0.31 8.05
CA ALA A 238 -21.07 0.85 9.05
C ALA A 238 -20.49 2.09 9.75
N LYS A 239 -19.18 2.10 10.04
CA LYS A 239 -18.47 3.24 10.62
C LYS A 239 -18.61 4.52 9.79
N ASP A 240 -18.68 4.37 8.47
CA ASP A 240 -18.84 5.48 7.52
C ASP A 240 -20.30 5.66 7.05
N ASN A 241 -21.27 5.09 7.78
CA ASN A 241 -22.71 5.16 7.50
C ASN A 241 -23.13 4.61 6.13
N VAL A 242 -22.33 3.71 5.53
CA VAL A 242 -22.69 3.04 4.28
C VAL A 242 -23.62 1.88 4.59
N ARG A 243 -24.87 1.97 4.13
CA ARG A 243 -25.85 0.88 4.26
C ARG A 243 -25.78 -0.02 3.05
N VAL A 244 -25.91 -1.33 3.27
CA VAL A 244 -25.89 -2.33 2.20
C VAL A 244 -27.24 -3.03 2.12
N LYS A 245 -27.76 -3.14 0.89
CA LYS A 245 -29.03 -3.79 0.55
C LYS A 245 -28.84 -5.26 0.23
N CYS A 246 -27.93 -5.55 -0.69
CA CYS A 246 -27.61 -6.90 -1.18
C CYS A 246 -26.09 -7.08 -1.27
N VAL A 247 -25.64 -8.31 -1.02
CA VAL A 247 -24.25 -8.73 -1.21
C VAL A 247 -24.25 -9.85 -2.26
N ALA A 248 -23.53 -9.63 -3.35
CA ALA A 248 -23.26 -10.66 -4.34
C ALA A 248 -21.94 -11.38 -3.99
N THR A 249 -21.98 -12.71 -4.01
CA THR A 249 -20.84 -13.61 -3.80
C THR A 249 -20.88 -14.68 -4.89
N ASP A 250 -19.75 -15.35 -5.16
CA ASP A 250 -19.60 -16.39 -6.18
C ASP A 250 -20.30 -17.73 -5.84
N GLY A 251 -20.71 -17.90 -4.58
CA GLY A 251 -21.48 -19.06 -4.12
C GLY A 251 -21.29 -19.33 -2.63
N ASP A 252 -20.18 -18.88 -2.07
CA ASP A 252 -19.84 -19.05 -0.66
C ASP A 252 -20.38 -17.87 0.17
N ALA A 253 -21.52 -18.10 0.83
CA ALA A 253 -22.27 -17.04 1.50
C ALA A 253 -21.69 -16.60 2.87
N LEU A 254 -20.54 -17.13 3.29
CA LEU A 254 -19.99 -16.85 4.63
C LEU A 254 -19.57 -15.39 4.78
N GLY A 255 -18.89 -14.82 3.78
CA GLY A 255 -18.55 -13.39 3.76
C GLY A 255 -19.80 -12.49 3.83
N ALA A 256 -20.81 -12.80 3.01
CA ALA A 256 -22.10 -12.09 3.02
C ALA A 256 -22.81 -12.17 4.39
N ARG A 257 -22.78 -13.33 5.05
CA ARG A 257 -23.32 -13.50 6.41
C ARG A 257 -22.59 -12.64 7.43
N GLY A 258 -21.27 -12.53 7.34
CA GLY A 258 -20.46 -11.67 8.20
C GLY A 258 -20.87 -10.20 8.11
N ILE A 259 -21.05 -9.70 6.88
CA ILE A 259 -21.51 -8.33 6.62
C ILE A 259 -22.92 -8.09 7.17
N GLN A 260 -23.83 -9.05 6.95
CA GLN A 260 -25.23 -8.94 7.33
C GLN A 260 -25.45 -8.74 8.84
N ILE A 261 -24.70 -9.45 9.68
CA ILE A 261 -24.84 -9.36 11.14
C ILE A 261 -24.57 -7.94 11.64
N ILE A 262 -23.59 -7.27 11.07
CA ILE A 262 -23.24 -5.91 11.47
C ILE A 262 -24.29 -4.90 11.01
N ILE A 263 -24.80 -5.06 9.79
CA ILE A 263 -25.86 -4.16 9.27
C ILE A 263 -27.12 -4.29 10.12
N ILE A 264 -27.48 -5.48 10.61
CA ILE A 264 -28.63 -5.67 11.49
C ILE A 264 -28.40 -4.99 12.86
N VAL A 265 -27.17 -5.01 13.38
CA VAL A 265 -26.84 -4.45 14.70
C VAL A 265 -26.79 -2.91 14.70
N TYR A 266 -26.53 -2.26 13.56
CA TYR A 266 -26.44 -0.78 13.45
C TYR A 266 -27.75 -0.09 13.00
N VAL A 267 -28.88 -0.80 12.91
CA VAL A 267 -30.17 -0.21 12.52
C VAL A 267 -30.95 0.32 13.74
N THR A 268 -30.82 1.64 13.91
CA THR A 268 -31.61 2.67 14.62
C THR A 268 -31.68 2.75 16.16
N PRO A 269 -31.66 3.99 16.74
CA PRO A 269 -32.03 4.27 18.14
C PRO A 269 -33.49 3.92 18.50
N SER A 270 -34.31 3.51 17.53
CA SER A 270 -35.74 3.24 17.68
C SER A 270 -36.10 1.76 17.88
N GLY A 271 -35.12 0.86 18.03
CA GLY A 271 -35.34 -0.51 18.49
C GLY A 271 -36.16 -1.42 17.55
N GLN A 272 -36.44 -1.01 16.31
CA GLN A 272 -37.18 -1.83 15.36
C GLN A 272 -36.25 -2.58 14.41
N SER A 273 -35.97 -3.85 14.74
CA SER A 273 -35.31 -4.77 13.83
C SER A 273 -36.27 -5.22 12.72
N LYS A 274 -36.07 -4.74 11.49
CA LYS A 274 -36.64 -5.40 10.30
C LYS A 274 -35.53 -6.27 9.70
N ARG A 275 -35.70 -7.59 9.77
CA ARG A 275 -34.87 -8.56 9.03
C ARG A 275 -34.90 -8.17 7.55
N LEU A 276 -33.76 -7.81 6.98
CA LEU A 276 -33.56 -7.85 5.53
C LEU A 276 -33.82 -9.30 5.09
N LYS A 277 -34.95 -9.51 4.40
CA LYS A 277 -35.29 -10.81 3.81
C LYS A 277 -34.24 -11.13 2.75
N TRP A 278 -33.54 -12.25 2.93
CA TRP A 278 -32.75 -12.85 1.86
C TRP A 278 -33.72 -13.28 0.75
N VAL A 279 -33.44 -12.81 -0.47
CA VAL A 279 -33.88 -13.49 -1.68
C VAL A 279 -32.63 -14.13 -2.25
N HIS A 280 -32.54 -15.46 -2.16
CA HIS A 280 -31.47 -16.22 -2.79
C HIS A 280 -31.72 -16.23 -4.30
N LYS A 281 -31.36 -15.14 -4.98
CA LYS A 281 -31.40 -15.06 -6.44
C LYS A 281 -29.98 -15.28 -6.93
N THR A 282 -29.73 -16.48 -7.44
CA THR A 282 -28.59 -16.78 -8.31
C THR A 282 -28.44 -15.70 -9.39
N CYS A 283 -27.20 -15.30 -9.72
CA CYS A 283 -26.83 -14.23 -10.66
C CYS A 283 -27.56 -14.19 -12.02
N LYS A 284 -28.30 -15.24 -12.40
CA LYS A 284 -29.09 -15.27 -13.65
C LYS A 284 -30.20 -14.23 -13.74
N GLU A 285 -30.68 -13.66 -12.63
CA GLU A 285 -31.86 -12.78 -12.69
C GLU A 285 -31.55 -11.27 -12.75
N TYR A 286 -30.30 -10.84 -12.57
CA TYR A 286 -29.93 -9.42 -12.63
C TYR A 286 -29.27 -9.00 -13.95
N LEU A 287 -28.90 -9.95 -14.82
CA LEU A 287 -28.29 -9.67 -16.14
C LEU A 287 -29.28 -9.46 -17.29
N LEU A 288 -30.59 -9.35 -17.02
CA LEU A 288 -31.64 -9.23 -18.04
C LEU A 288 -32.58 -8.03 -17.86
N LYS A 289 -32.14 -6.95 -17.20
CA LYS A 289 -32.85 -5.67 -17.25
C LYS A 289 -31.89 -4.51 -17.41
#